data_AF-A0A9P8WAB8-F1
#
_entry.id   AF-A0A9P8WAB8-F1
#
_cell.length_a   1.000
_cell.length_b   1.000
_cell.length_c   1.000
_cell.angle_alpha   90.00
_cell.angle_beta   90.00
_cell.angle_gamma   90.00
#
_symmetry.space_group_name_H-M   'P 1'
#
loop_
_entity.id
_entity.type
_entity.pdbx_description
1 polymer ?
#
loop_
_entity_poly.entity_id
_entity_poly.type
_entity_poly.pdbx_seq_one_letter_code
_entity_poly.pdbx_strand_id
1 'polypeptide(L)'
;MGGMNYRIGVRFDHGITWITRICKFNAKSPPAALRDYIIESEVAILVFLEQTRVPALEVYDFALEYLGNPVGVGFILMEELPGMSLRCFIETQQQRKKAVDQLKDTFSELHKYPFNVLGSLDNPGASQVDAFAQESLTNFVQSEMLTSGPLLL
;
A
#
# COMPACT_ATOMS: atom_id res chain seq x y z
N MET A 1 -17.22 -7.21 -4.59
CA MET A 1 -16.04 -6.48 -5.10
C MET A 1 -15.95 -5.14 -4.38
N GLY A 2 -15.40 -5.14 -3.15
CA GLY A 2 -15.36 -3.98 -2.26
C GLY A 2 -13.96 -3.37 -2.20
N GLY A 3 -13.86 -2.06 -2.39
CA GLY A 3 -12.62 -1.28 -2.32
C GLY A 3 -12.56 -0.17 -3.37
N MET A 4 -11.86 0.92 -3.03
CA MET A 4 -11.57 2.06 -3.92
C MET A 4 -10.52 1.75 -4.99
N ASN A 5 -9.99 0.52 -5.08
CA ASN A 5 -8.97 0.13 -6.05
C ASN A 5 -9.46 -1.01 -6.95
N TYR A 6 -9.12 -0.97 -8.23
CA TYR A 6 -9.11 -2.14 -9.12
C TYR A 6 -7.82 -2.92 -8.89
N ARG A 7 -7.92 -4.25 -8.84
CA ARG A 7 -6.78 -5.17 -8.84
C ARG A 7 -6.90 -6.03 -10.08
N ILE A 8 -5.97 -5.87 -11.02
CA ILE A 8 -6.00 -6.50 -12.35
C ILE A 8 -4.74 -7.36 -12.49
N GLY A 9 -4.90 -8.59 -12.97
CA GLY A 9 -3.76 -9.44 -13.36
C GLY A 9 -3.32 -9.11 -14.79
N VAL A 10 -2.06 -8.72 -14.96
CA VAL A 10 -1.43 -8.50 -16.26
C VAL A 10 -0.56 -9.70 -16.56
N ARG A 11 -0.99 -10.53 -17.51
CA ARG A 11 -0.26 -11.71 -17.96
C ARG A 11 0.57 -11.37 -19.19
N PHE A 12 1.87 -11.55 -19.08
CA PHE A 12 2.81 -11.35 -20.18
C PHE A 12 2.92 -12.60 -21.04
N ASP A 13 3.37 -12.45 -22.29
CA ASP A 13 3.51 -13.56 -23.25
C ASP A 13 4.43 -14.68 -22.74
N HIS A 14 5.36 -14.35 -21.86
CA HIS A 14 6.27 -15.29 -21.20
C HIS A 14 5.61 -16.09 -20.05
N GLY A 15 4.31 -15.94 -19.82
CA GLY A 15 3.54 -16.69 -18.82
C GLY A 15 3.58 -16.13 -17.40
N ILE A 16 4.38 -15.08 -17.15
CA ILE A 16 4.43 -14.38 -15.87
C ILE A 16 3.18 -13.50 -15.72
N THR A 17 2.59 -13.49 -14.52
CA THR A 17 1.47 -12.61 -14.19
C THR A 17 1.91 -11.64 -13.09
N TRP A 18 1.66 -10.36 -13.31
CA TRP A 18 1.84 -9.30 -12.32
C TRP A 18 0.49 -8.74 -11.91
N ILE A 19 0.44 -8.12 -10.75
CA ILE A 19 -0.75 -7.42 -10.27
C ILE A 19 -0.58 -5.93 -10.49
N THR A 20 -1.57 -5.33 -11.14
CA THR A 20 -1.71 -3.87 -11.21
C THR A 20 -2.82 -3.43 -10.27
N ARG A 21 -2.51 -2.47 -9.38
CA ARG A 21 -3.50 -1.74 -8.60
C ARG A 21 -3.72 -0.36 -9.20
N ILE A 22 -4.98 0.00 -9.38
CA ILE A 22 -5.40 1.28 -9.95
C ILE A 22 -6.48 1.86 -9.05
N CYS A 23 -6.36 3.12 -8.66
CA CYS A 23 -7.43 3.80 -7.91
C CYS A 23 -8.66 4.00 -8.80
N LYS A 24 -9.83 3.64 -8.29
CA LYS A 24 -11.11 3.91 -8.96
C LYS A 24 -11.35 5.42 -8.96
N PHE A 25 -11.63 5.96 -10.13
CA PHE A 25 -12.08 7.34 -10.27
C PHE A 25 -13.61 7.38 -10.40
N ASN A 26 -14.27 8.03 -9.45
CA ASN A 26 -15.70 8.31 -9.46
C ASN A 26 -15.98 9.65 -8.75
N ALA A 27 -17.24 10.09 -8.72
CA ALA A 27 -17.64 11.37 -8.13
C ALA A 27 -17.32 11.53 -6.62
N LYS A 28 -16.98 10.43 -5.93
CA LYS A 28 -16.57 10.41 -4.52
C LYS A 28 -15.08 10.13 -4.34
N SER A 29 -14.30 10.06 -5.42
CA SER A 29 -12.86 9.85 -5.29
C SER A 29 -12.21 11.09 -4.69
N PRO A 30 -11.20 10.93 -3.82
CA PRO A 30 -10.46 12.06 -3.27
C PRO A 30 -9.77 12.85 -4.40
N PRO A 31 -9.43 14.12 -4.19
CA PRO A 31 -8.68 14.93 -5.16
C PRO A 31 -7.36 14.26 -5.60
N ALA A 32 -6.88 14.58 -6.81
CA ALA A 32 -5.70 13.94 -7.41
C ALA A 32 -4.47 13.99 -6.51
N ALA A 33 -4.19 15.14 -5.88
CA ALA A 33 -3.08 15.30 -4.95
C ALA A 33 -3.08 14.28 -3.79
N LEU A 34 -4.26 13.97 -3.23
CA LEU A 34 -4.38 12.96 -2.18
C LEU A 34 -4.30 11.54 -2.74
N ARG A 35 -4.79 11.29 -3.97
CA ARG A 35 -4.59 9.97 -4.61
C ARG A 35 -3.12 9.68 -4.85
N ASP A 36 -2.40 10.67 -5.36
CA ASP A 36 -0.97 10.57 -5.62
C ASP A 36 -0.20 10.32 -4.32
N TYR A 37 -0.50 11.11 -3.27
CA TYR A 37 0.09 10.91 -1.93
C TYR A 37 -0.17 9.51 -1.36
N ILE A 38 -1.38 8.97 -1.54
CA ILE A 38 -1.71 7.59 -1.13
C ILE A 38 -0.91 6.55 -1.92
N ILE A 39 -0.71 6.75 -3.23
CA ILE A 39 0.09 5.84 -4.07
C ILE A 39 1.55 5.88 -3.63
N GLU A 40 2.14 7.07 -3.50
CA GLU A 40 3.52 7.23 -3.04
C GLU A 40 3.72 6.58 -1.67
N SER A 41 2.77 6.79 -0.76
CA SER A 41 2.83 6.21 0.57
C SER A 41 2.75 4.68 0.56
N GLU A 42 1.88 4.11 -0.27
CA GLU A 42 1.76 2.67 -0.41
C GLU A 42 3.06 2.06 -0.97
N VAL A 43 3.66 2.69 -1.98
CA VAL A 43 4.94 2.26 -2.55
C VAL A 43 6.07 2.38 -1.53
N ALA A 44 6.11 3.49 -0.77
CA ALA A 44 7.13 3.70 0.25
C ALA A 44 7.08 2.62 1.35
N ILE A 45 5.88 2.20 1.76
CA ILE A 45 5.71 1.08 2.70
C ILE A 45 6.21 -0.24 2.10
N LEU A 46 5.87 -0.54 0.83
CA LEU A 46 6.33 -1.78 0.20
C LEU A 46 7.85 -1.83 0.08
N VAL A 47 8.48 -0.74 -0.39
CA VAL A 47 9.94 -0.62 -0.48
C VAL A 47 10.62 -0.69 0.89
N PHE A 48 10.00 -0.14 1.94
CA PHE A 48 10.49 -0.31 3.30
C PHE A 48 10.44 -1.78 3.75
N LEU A 49 9.34 -2.48 3.46
CA LEU A 49 9.17 -3.89 3.85
C LEU A 49 10.16 -4.82 3.14
N GLU A 50 10.61 -4.49 1.91
CA GLU A 50 11.68 -5.22 1.21
C GLU A 50 13.01 -5.24 2.00
N GLN A 51 13.22 -4.29 2.90
CA GLN A 51 14.40 -4.22 3.79
C GLN A 51 14.24 -5.05 5.07
N THR A 52 13.07 -5.66 5.27
CA THR A 52 12.71 -6.47 6.43
C THR A 52 12.57 -7.93 6.04
N ARG A 53 12.35 -8.83 7.02
CA ARG A 53 11.99 -10.22 6.73
C ARG A 53 10.48 -10.46 6.59
N VAL A 54 9.67 -9.39 6.64
CA VAL A 54 8.24 -9.51 6.44
C VAL A 54 7.97 -9.81 4.96
N PRO A 55 7.19 -10.86 4.64
CA PRO A 55 6.84 -11.13 3.26
C PRO A 55 5.95 -9.99 2.72
N ALA A 56 6.48 -9.25 1.75
CA ALA A 56 5.80 -8.17 1.05
C ALA A 56 5.85 -8.39 -0.47
N LEU A 57 4.95 -7.72 -1.19
CA LEU A 57 4.92 -7.75 -2.66
C LEU A 57 6.05 -6.86 -3.18
N GLU A 58 6.86 -7.37 -4.09
CA GLU A 58 7.87 -6.58 -4.79
C GLU A 58 7.20 -5.58 -5.73
N VAL A 59 7.57 -4.30 -5.66
CA VAL A 59 7.07 -3.28 -6.60
C VAL A 59 7.95 -3.25 -7.83
N TYR A 60 7.38 -3.52 -8.99
CA TYR A 60 8.10 -3.47 -10.26
C TYR A 60 8.11 -2.06 -10.86
N ASP A 61 6.99 -1.35 -10.78
CA ASP A 61 6.85 0.01 -11.29
C ASP A 61 5.63 0.71 -10.67
N PHE A 62 5.61 2.03 -10.68
CA PHE A 62 4.43 2.82 -10.31
C PHE A 62 4.43 4.15 -11.03
N ALA A 63 3.25 4.73 -11.24
CA ALA A 63 3.12 6.07 -11.78
C ALA A 63 1.95 6.80 -11.14
N LEU A 64 2.10 8.12 -11.02
CA LEU A 64 1.09 9.03 -10.50
C LEU A 64 0.15 9.52 -11.60
N GLU A 65 -0.95 10.15 -11.21
CA GLU A 65 -1.97 10.65 -12.12
C GLU A 65 -1.64 12.08 -12.59
N TYR A 66 -0.50 12.24 -13.27
CA TYR A 66 -0.11 13.52 -13.91
C TYR A 66 -0.13 13.43 -15.44
N LEU A 67 -0.15 14.60 -16.10
CA LEU A 67 -0.28 14.76 -17.56
C LEU A 67 0.76 13.99 -18.41
N GLY A 68 1.86 13.52 -17.83
CA GLY A 68 2.92 12.77 -18.52
C GLY A 68 2.79 11.24 -18.41
N ASN A 69 1.85 10.71 -17.63
CA ASN A 69 1.64 9.27 -17.51
C ASN A 69 0.84 8.74 -18.72
N PRO A 70 1.43 7.88 -19.59
CA PRO A 70 0.78 7.39 -20.80
C PRO A 70 -0.42 6.46 -20.52
N VAL A 71 -0.51 5.91 -19.30
CA VAL A 71 -1.63 5.07 -18.87
C VAL A 71 -2.86 5.92 -18.51
N GLY A 72 -2.66 7.20 -18.20
CA GLY A 72 -3.72 8.16 -17.89
C GLY A 72 -4.34 8.01 -16.50
N VAL A 73 -3.88 7.06 -15.69
CA VAL A 73 -4.32 6.82 -14.30
C VAL A 73 -3.13 6.45 -13.43
N GLY A 74 -3.20 6.82 -12.15
CA GLY A 74 -2.22 6.36 -11.15
C GLY A 74 -2.29 4.85 -10.95
N PHE A 75 -1.14 4.18 -10.92
CA PHE A 75 -1.05 2.73 -10.76
C PHE A 75 0.18 2.29 -9.96
N ILE A 76 0.08 1.09 -9.39
CA ILE A 76 1.20 0.33 -8.82
C ILE A 76 1.22 -1.03 -9.50
N LEU A 77 2.36 -1.40 -10.08
CA LEU A 77 2.63 -2.68 -10.71
C LEU A 77 3.57 -3.48 -9.80
N MET A 78 3.16 -4.69 -9.42
CA MET A 78 3.86 -5.47 -8.42
C MET A 78 3.68 -6.97 -8.61
N GLU A 79 4.45 -7.74 -7.86
CA GLU A 79 4.40 -9.20 -7.85
C GLU A 79 2.98 -9.74 -7.61
N GLU A 80 2.67 -10.91 -8.19
CA GLU A 80 1.54 -11.71 -7.75
C GLU A 80 2.00 -12.77 -6.74
N LEU A 81 1.84 -12.49 -5.44
CA LEU A 81 2.14 -13.51 -4.43
C LEU A 81 1.07 -14.61 -4.39
N PRO A 82 1.46 -15.90 -4.46
CA PRO A 82 0.55 -17.00 -4.24
C PRO A 82 0.11 -16.98 -2.78
N GLY A 83 -1.19 -16.84 -2.56
CA GLY A 83 -1.74 -16.72 -1.21
C GLY A 83 -3.17 -17.21 -1.13
N MET A 84 -3.59 -17.52 0.09
CA MET A 84 -4.95 -17.93 0.40
C MET A 84 -5.54 -16.99 1.44
N SER A 85 -6.76 -16.53 1.21
CA SER A 85 -7.47 -15.70 2.17
C SER A 85 -7.60 -16.43 3.50
N LEU A 86 -7.31 -15.75 4.61
CA LEU A 86 -7.49 -16.30 5.96
C LEU A 86 -8.90 -16.84 6.20
N ARG A 87 -9.92 -16.22 5.57
CA ARG A 87 -11.32 -16.69 5.66
C ARG A 87 -11.52 -18.09 5.08
N CYS A 88 -10.77 -18.44 4.05
CA CYS A 88 -10.80 -19.76 3.44
C CYS A 88 -9.83 -20.74 4.13
N PHE A 89 -8.88 -20.24 4.93
CA PHE A 89 -7.76 -21.01 5.48
C PHE A 89 -7.99 -21.53 6.90
N ILE A 90 -8.78 -20.83 7.71
CA ILE A 90 -8.95 -21.18 9.12
C ILE A 90 -10.15 -22.12 9.29
N GLU A 91 -9.95 -23.39 8.95
CA GLU A 91 -10.96 -24.45 9.14
C GLU A 91 -10.67 -25.29 10.39
N THR A 92 -9.40 -25.31 10.84
CA THR A 92 -8.93 -26.11 11.98
C THR A 92 -8.18 -25.28 13.01
N GLN A 93 -8.12 -25.78 14.25
CA GLN A 93 -7.33 -25.15 15.31
C GLN A 93 -5.83 -25.09 14.98
N GLN A 94 -5.30 -26.07 14.25
CA GLN A 94 -3.91 -26.09 13.84
C GLN A 94 -3.60 -25.00 12.80
N GLN A 95 -4.46 -24.81 11.81
CA GLN A 95 -4.34 -23.70 10.84
C GLN A 95 -4.47 -22.34 11.54
N ARG A 96 -5.39 -22.22 12.50
CA ARG A 96 -5.52 -21.00 13.31
C ARG A 96 -4.23 -20.69 14.08
N LYS A 97 -3.67 -21.70 14.77
CA LYS A 97 -2.42 -21.55 15.51
C LYS A 97 -1.29 -21.10 14.58
N LYS A 98 -1.14 -21.75 13.42
CA LYS A 98 -0.15 -21.36 12.41
C LYS A 98 -0.29 -19.91 11.95
N ALA A 99 -1.51 -19.44 11.69
CA ALA A 99 -1.76 -18.05 11.29
C ALA A 99 -1.40 -17.05 12.40
N VAL A 100 -1.70 -17.38 13.66
CA VAL A 100 -1.31 -16.54 14.82
C VAL A 100 0.20 -16.53 15.03
N ASP A 101 0.86 -17.68 14.89
CA ASP A 101 2.32 -17.78 15.00
C ASP A 101 3.01 -16.91 13.92
N GLN A 102 2.54 -16.97 12.67
CA GLN A 102 3.05 -16.11 11.58
C GLN A 102 2.83 -14.62 11.87
N LEU A 103 1.67 -14.24 12.40
CA LEU A 103 1.38 -12.85 12.75
C LEU A 103 2.33 -12.34 13.85
N LYS A 104 2.61 -13.18 14.86
CA LYS A 104 3.58 -12.87 15.91
C LYS A 104 4.97 -12.67 15.34
N ASP A 105 5.42 -13.53 14.42
CA ASP A 105 6.73 -13.41 13.79
C ASP A 105 6.84 -12.10 12.98
N THR A 106 5.80 -11.75 12.22
CA THR A 106 5.72 -10.47 11.49
C THR A 106 5.82 -9.27 12.44
N PHE A 107 5.04 -9.23 13.52
CA PHE A 107 5.12 -8.14 14.49
C PHE A 107 6.49 -8.05 15.17
N SER A 108 7.08 -9.21 15.48
CA SER A 108 8.42 -9.26 16.10
C SER A 108 9.50 -8.73 15.15
N GLU A 109 9.36 -8.96 13.85
CA GLU A 109 10.25 -8.39 12.84
C GLU A 109 10.07 -6.89 12.71
N LEU A 110 8.83 -6.41 12.55
CA LEU A 110 8.53 -4.98 12.43
C LEU A 110 8.99 -4.18 13.65
N HIS A 111 8.93 -4.76 14.85
CA HIS A 111 9.38 -4.10 16.08
C HIS A 111 10.89 -3.78 16.10
N LYS A 112 11.69 -4.40 15.22
CA LYS A 112 13.11 -4.08 15.08
C LYS A 112 13.35 -2.71 14.40
N TYR A 113 12.32 -2.15 13.78
CA TYR A 113 12.37 -0.91 13.01
C TYR A 113 11.40 0.12 13.61
N PRO A 114 11.73 0.69 14.79
CA PRO A 114 10.84 1.63 15.46
C PRO A 114 10.78 2.97 14.71
N PHE A 115 9.57 3.53 14.64
CA PHE A 115 9.35 4.93 14.27
C PHE A 115 9.08 5.74 15.53
N ASN A 116 9.60 6.97 15.57
CA ASN A 116 9.41 7.89 16.72
C ASN A 116 8.17 8.78 16.57
N VAL A 117 7.47 8.64 15.44
CA VAL A 117 6.26 9.39 15.10
C VAL A 117 5.25 8.45 14.47
N LEU A 118 3.97 8.78 14.65
CA LEU A 118 2.83 8.13 14.04
C LEU A 118 2.41 8.91 12.79
N GLY A 119 2.31 8.21 11.66
CA GLY A 119 2.03 8.82 10.37
C GLY A 119 2.11 7.82 9.22
N SER A 120 2.54 8.26 8.05
CA SER A 120 2.78 7.38 6.89
C SER A 120 4.14 7.65 6.25
N LEU A 121 4.77 6.61 5.72
CA LEU A 121 5.93 6.81 4.83
C LEU A 121 5.40 7.45 3.55
N ASP A 122 6.07 8.45 3.02
CA ASP A 122 5.61 9.22 1.86
C ASP A 122 6.60 9.25 0.69
N ASN A 123 7.86 8.85 0.93
CA ASN A 123 8.90 8.86 -0.08
C ASN A 123 9.53 7.45 -0.22
N PRO A 124 9.38 6.79 -1.38
CA PRO A 124 9.99 5.49 -1.64
C PRO A 124 11.51 5.50 -1.42
N GLY A 125 11.98 4.59 -0.56
CA GLY A 125 13.40 4.47 -0.20
C GLY A 125 13.85 5.38 0.94
N ALA A 126 13.00 6.28 1.43
CA ALA A 126 13.24 7.00 2.68
C ALA A 126 12.53 6.30 3.85
N SER A 127 13.09 6.44 5.05
CA SER A 127 12.46 5.98 6.31
C SER A 127 11.80 7.13 7.09
N GLN A 128 11.54 8.25 6.41
CA GLN A 128 10.88 9.41 7.01
C GLN A 128 9.37 9.16 7.04
N VAL A 129 8.76 9.45 8.18
CA VAL A 129 7.32 9.37 8.38
C VAL A 129 6.76 10.78 8.36
N ASP A 130 5.78 11.01 7.49
CA ASP A 130 5.01 12.23 7.35
C ASP A 130 3.55 11.98 7.80
N ALA A 131 2.64 12.88 7.47
CA ALA A 131 1.24 12.84 7.82
C ALA A 131 0.53 11.56 7.33
N PHE A 132 -0.68 11.32 7.80
CA PHE A 132 -1.42 10.12 7.39
C PHE A 132 -1.85 10.20 5.92
N ALA A 133 -1.47 9.20 5.14
CA ALA A 133 -1.94 9.00 3.76
C ALA A 133 -3.35 8.37 3.75
N GLN A 134 -4.34 9.09 4.29
CA GLN A 134 -5.71 8.61 4.41
C GLN A 134 -6.73 9.73 4.18
N GLU A 135 -7.75 9.42 3.38
CA GLU A 135 -8.82 10.36 3.03
C GLU A 135 -9.57 10.90 4.25
N SER A 136 -9.93 10.04 5.21
CA SER A 136 -10.65 10.48 6.41
C SER A 136 -9.84 11.36 7.36
N LEU A 137 -8.52 11.48 7.15
CA LEU A 137 -7.60 12.30 7.95
C LEU A 137 -7.02 13.48 7.15
N THR A 138 -7.57 13.74 5.97
CA THR A 138 -7.14 14.81 5.07
C THR A 138 -8.32 15.72 4.74
N ASN A 139 -8.11 17.02 4.89
CA ASN A 139 -9.06 18.05 4.50
C ASN A 139 -8.52 18.85 3.31
N PHE A 140 -9.41 19.58 2.63
CA PHE A 140 -9.03 20.51 1.58
C PHE A 140 -9.60 21.89 1.88
N VAL A 141 -8.73 22.90 1.93
CA VAL A 141 -9.11 24.31 2.12
C VAL A 141 -8.50 25.11 0.99
N GLN A 142 -9.32 25.82 0.21
CA GLN A 142 -8.87 26.64 -0.93
C GLN A 142 -8.01 25.88 -1.97
N SER A 143 -8.25 24.58 -2.15
CA SER A 143 -7.46 23.66 -3.00
C SER A 143 -6.09 23.25 -2.44
N GLU A 144 -5.75 23.66 -1.21
CA GLU A 144 -4.60 23.15 -0.49
C GLU A 144 -5.01 21.92 0.34
N MET A 145 -4.15 20.91 0.31
CA MET A 145 -4.31 19.68 1.09
C MET A 145 -3.84 19.92 2.52
N LEU A 146 -4.73 19.74 3.49
CA LEU A 146 -4.43 19.81 4.92
C LEU A 146 -4.45 18.39 5.49
N THR A 147 -3.26 17.86 5.75
CA THR A 147 -3.08 16.52 6.29
C THR A 147 -2.98 16.55 7.82
N SER A 148 -3.30 15.43 8.47
CA SER A 148 -3.16 15.27 9.92
C SER A 148 -1.85 14.54 10.25
N GLY A 149 -1.04 15.09 11.16
CA GLY A 149 0.23 14.49 11.59
C GLY A 149 1.44 15.00 10.81
N PRO A 150 2.62 14.36 10.97
CA PRO A 150 2.88 13.22 11.86
C PRO A 150 2.75 13.61 13.35
N LEU A 151 2.37 12.65 14.21
CA LEU A 151 2.20 12.86 15.65
C LEU A 151 3.36 12.20 16.41
N LEU A 152 3.91 12.85 17.45
CA LEU A 152 4.93 12.23 18.29
C LEU A 152 4.32 11.10 19.14
N LEU A 153 5.06 10.00 19.27
CA LEU A 153 4.71 8.84 20.11
C LEU A 153 5.16 9.00 21.57
#